data_AF-A0A523SXQ3-F1
#
_entry.id   AF-A0A523SXQ3-F1
#
_cell.length_a   1.000
_cell.length_b   1.000
_cell.length_c   1.000
_cell.angle_alpha   90.00
_cell.angle_beta   90.00
_cell.angle_gamma   90.00
#
_symmetry.space_group_name_H-M   'P 1'
#
loop_
_entity.id
_entity.type
_entity.pdbx_description
1 polymer ?
#
loop_
_entity_poly.entity_id
_entity_poly.type
_entity_poly.pdbx_seq_one_letter_code
_entity_poly.pdbx_strand_id
1 'polypeptide(L)'
;MKKMRLSFSLLVMGIILISSPGCEKKPCWLRIYREGEFKDSIDVREWRENEDVVKISRFYYPWQGEDSIDYSFHVPSYDTTILPPYSYLNVNGRLVGVDPVKVRIEDIPYKEEVLTLMKYDTNYKLLPNLVMLPVGISSIDGISYLDSLPRNLRLYVYIYSSLAYGDVGIIPEVLPRLVRFRNIRVLKIELMGKSFEGDLPWTRWLCRMRGVRRVIFWIPDGTPEEVEARLKSRVRCLPRLRAVEISRYLIVKTG
;
A
#
# COMPACT_ATOMS: atom_id res chain seq x y z
N MET A 1 -54.29 35.34 27.75
CA MET A 1 -53.77 35.70 26.41
C MET A 1 -52.33 36.18 26.53
N LYS A 2 -51.40 35.54 25.77
CA LYS A 2 -50.05 36.01 25.37
C LYS A 2 -49.04 36.29 26.52
N LYS A 3 -47.76 35.89 26.49
CA LYS A 3 -46.94 35.10 25.56
C LYS A 3 -45.66 34.74 26.32
N MET A 4 -45.17 33.52 26.13
CA MET A 4 -43.86 33.01 26.55
C MET A 4 -42.72 33.99 26.23
N ARG A 5 -41.76 34.11 27.16
CA ARG A 5 -40.33 34.26 26.85
C ARG A 5 -39.51 33.42 27.83
N LEU A 6 -39.51 32.12 27.56
CA LEU A 6 -38.46 31.20 27.97
C LEU A 6 -37.23 31.44 27.07
N SER A 7 -36.08 30.91 27.49
CA SER A 7 -34.80 30.80 26.78
C SER A 7 -33.96 32.08 26.68
N PHE A 8 -32.96 32.21 27.56
CA PHE A 8 -31.61 32.72 27.25
C PHE A 8 -30.62 32.55 28.44
N SER A 9 -30.58 31.38 29.09
CA SER A 9 -29.62 31.15 30.20
C SER A 9 -29.13 29.69 30.31
N LEU A 10 -28.87 29.02 29.19
CA LEU A 10 -28.34 27.64 29.18
C LEU A 10 -27.38 27.39 28.01
N LEU A 11 -26.52 28.35 27.68
CA LEU A 11 -25.59 28.22 26.54
C LEU A 11 -24.22 28.85 26.84
N VAL A 12 -23.65 28.58 28.01
CA VAL A 12 -22.23 28.93 28.30
C VAL A 12 -21.51 27.85 29.15
N MET A 13 -22.23 26.93 29.82
CA MET A 13 -21.63 25.91 30.71
C MET A 13 -21.70 24.49 30.11
N GLY A 14 -21.27 24.32 28.85
CA GLY A 14 -21.37 23.03 28.15
C GLY A 14 -20.36 22.80 27.02
N ILE A 15 -19.21 23.49 27.03
CA ILE A 15 -18.09 23.23 26.11
C ILE A 15 -16.79 23.19 26.91
N ILE A 16 -16.72 22.32 27.91
CA ILE A 16 -15.44 21.91 28.52
C ILE A 16 -15.57 20.42 28.83
N LEU A 17 -15.56 19.58 27.79
CA LEU A 17 -15.24 18.15 27.88
C LEU A 17 -14.98 17.66 26.45
N ILE A 18 -13.93 16.86 26.29
CA ILE A 18 -13.34 16.36 25.02
C ILE A 18 -12.36 17.34 24.34
N SER A 19 -11.50 17.99 25.11
CA SER A 19 -10.09 18.02 24.73
C SER A 19 -9.39 16.94 25.55
N SER A 20 -9.42 15.70 25.05
CA SER A 20 -8.43 14.71 25.50
C SER A 20 -7.05 15.36 25.34
N PRO A 21 -6.16 15.31 26.35
CA PRO A 21 -4.84 15.87 26.23
C PRO A 21 -4.19 15.12 25.07
N GLY A 22 -4.07 15.82 23.94
CA GLY A 22 -3.39 15.31 22.77
C GLY A 22 -2.02 14.89 23.26
N CYS A 23 -1.73 13.59 23.09
CA CYS A 23 -0.41 13.03 23.23
C CYS A 23 0.55 14.06 22.62
N GLU A 24 1.37 14.69 23.47
CA GLU A 24 2.38 15.64 23.02
C GLU A 24 3.11 14.98 21.85
N LYS A 25 3.38 15.75 20.79
CA LYS A 25 4.05 15.31 19.55
C LYS A 25 5.49 14.87 19.82
N LYS A 26 5.68 13.89 20.70
CA LYS A 26 6.94 13.20 20.91
C LYS A 26 7.27 12.45 19.61
N PRO A 27 8.55 12.35 19.25
CA PRO A 27 8.96 11.48 18.14
C PRO A 27 8.45 10.05 18.37
N CYS A 28 7.43 9.65 17.60
CA CYS A 28 6.96 8.27 17.48
C CYS A 28 7.72 7.62 16.32
N TRP A 29 8.84 6.98 16.65
CA TRP A 29 9.60 6.18 15.70
C TRP A 29 9.17 4.73 15.82
N LEU A 30 8.63 4.19 14.73
CA LEU A 30 8.41 2.76 14.59
C LEU A 30 9.76 2.09 14.33
N ARG A 31 10.17 1.18 15.21
CA ARG A 31 11.40 0.39 15.05
C ARG A 31 11.10 -0.93 14.37
N ILE A 32 11.89 -1.30 13.37
CA ILE A 32 11.69 -2.51 12.57
C ILE A 32 12.84 -3.46 12.82
N TYR A 33 12.51 -4.67 13.24
CA TYR A 33 13.42 -5.78 13.50
C TYR A 33 13.06 -6.96 12.60
N ARG A 34 14.07 -7.76 12.28
CA ARG A 34 13.87 -9.08 11.68
C ARG A 34 14.50 -10.10 12.60
N GLU A 35 13.67 -10.96 13.19
CA GLU A 35 14.12 -12.04 14.07
C GLU A 35 15.01 -11.48 15.20
N GLY A 36 14.58 -10.35 15.80
CA GLY A 36 15.31 -9.65 16.86
C GLY A 36 16.43 -8.70 16.40
N GLU A 37 16.85 -8.75 15.13
CA GLU A 37 17.89 -7.84 14.61
C GLU A 37 17.31 -6.54 14.09
N PHE A 38 17.79 -5.39 14.57
CA PHE A 38 17.36 -4.08 14.07
C PHE A 38 17.67 -3.93 12.57
N LYS A 39 16.68 -3.46 11.80
CA LYS A 39 16.80 -3.24 10.34
C LYS A 39 16.58 -1.80 9.94
N ASP A 40 15.56 -1.14 10.52
CA ASP A 40 15.17 0.21 10.10
C ASP A 40 14.33 0.92 11.17
N SER A 41 14.10 2.22 10.98
CA SER A 41 13.14 3.00 11.77
C SER A 41 12.37 3.99 10.89
N ILE A 42 11.06 4.10 11.09
CA ILE A 42 10.17 4.97 10.31
C ILE A 42 9.53 5.99 11.25
N ASP A 43 9.49 7.26 10.84
CA ASP A 43 8.72 8.29 11.54
C ASP A 43 7.22 8.10 11.25
N VAL A 44 6.47 7.71 12.27
CA VAL A 44 5.04 7.41 12.20
C VAL A 44 4.18 8.43 12.95
N ARG A 45 4.75 9.59 13.36
CA ARG A 45 4.03 10.62 14.14
C ARG A 45 2.71 11.09 13.55
N GLU A 46 2.60 11.09 12.23
CA GLU A 46 1.41 11.55 11.50
C GLU A 46 0.51 10.41 11.04
N TRP A 47 0.82 9.17 11.43
CA TRP A 47 0.08 7.99 11.00
C TRP A 47 -1.06 7.73 11.97
N ARG A 48 -2.17 7.24 11.44
CA ARG A 48 -3.20 6.56 12.22
C ARG A 48 -3.11 5.06 11.94
N GLU A 49 -3.57 4.25 12.88
CA GLU A 49 -3.70 2.81 12.68
C GLU A 49 -4.44 2.52 11.38
N ASN A 50 -3.95 1.54 10.61
CA ASN A 50 -4.50 1.14 9.32
C ASN A 50 -4.53 2.26 8.25
N GLU A 51 -3.93 3.42 8.51
CA GLU A 51 -3.86 4.49 7.52
C GLU A 51 -2.81 4.20 6.46
N ASP A 52 -1.60 3.81 6.87
CA ASP A 52 -0.44 3.61 6.00
C ASP A 52 0.17 2.22 6.16
N VAL A 53 1.15 1.89 5.33
CA VAL A 53 1.75 0.56 5.27
C VAL A 53 3.27 0.59 5.36
N VAL A 54 3.80 -0.41 6.05
CA VAL A 54 5.22 -0.69 6.17
C VAL A 54 5.57 -1.78 5.17
N LYS A 55 6.59 -1.55 4.33
CA LYS A 55 7.10 -2.58 3.44
C LYS A 55 7.93 -3.56 4.26
N ILE A 56 7.45 -4.80 4.40
CA ILE A 56 8.15 -5.87 5.11
C ILE A 56 8.40 -7.00 4.12
N SER A 57 9.66 -7.16 3.69
CA SER A 57 10.02 -8.12 2.66
C SER A 57 9.14 -7.93 1.40
N ARG A 58 8.24 -8.87 1.11
CA ARG A 58 7.32 -8.86 -0.04
C ARG A 58 5.90 -8.39 0.28
N PHE A 59 5.63 -8.05 1.54
CA PHE A 59 4.32 -7.62 2.02
C PHE A 59 4.27 -6.12 2.29
N TYR A 60 3.04 -5.59 2.30
CA TYR A 60 2.74 -4.24 2.77
C TYR A 60 1.88 -4.35 4.02
N TYR A 61 2.54 -4.45 5.15
CA TYR A 61 1.90 -4.59 6.45
C TYR A 61 1.24 -3.25 6.85
N PRO A 62 -0.09 -3.21 7.04
CA PRO A 62 -0.74 -2.02 7.60
C PRO A 62 -0.33 -1.86 9.06
N TRP A 63 0.22 -0.71 9.40
CA TRP A 63 0.68 -0.42 10.78
C TRP A 63 -0.51 -0.41 11.75
N GLN A 64 -0.41 -1.14 12.86
CA GLN A 64 -1.51 -1.29 13.85
C GLN A 64 -1.33 -0.39 15.09
N GLY A 65 -0.43 0.58 15.06
CA GLY A 65 -0.21 1.50 16.19
C GLY A 65 0.91 1.07 17.13
N GLU A 66 1.58 -0.05 16.87
CA GLU A 66 2.72 -0.52 17.65
C GLU A 66 3.97 0.37 17.51
N ASP A 67 4.77 0.45 18.58
CA ASP A 67 6.06 1.17 18.59
C ASP A 67 7.20 0.37 17.93
N SER A 68 7.00 -0.93 17.72
CA SER A 68 7.98 -1.81 17.08
C SER A 68 7.32 -2.97 16.33
N ILE A 69 7.92 -3.32 15.20
CA ILE A 69 7.62 -4.51 14.41
C ILE A 69 8.85 -5.40 14.48
N ASP A 70 8.73 -6.59 15.07
CA ASP A 70 9.68 -7.69 14.86
C ASP A 70 9.02 -8.72 13.94
N TYR A 71 9.59 -8.92 12.76
CA TYR A 71 9.01 -9.79 11.75
C TYR A 71 9.87 -11.00 11.46
N SER A 72 9.21 -12.11 11.14
CA SER A 72 9.81 -13.25 10.46
C SER A 72 9.02 -13.54 9.19
N PHE A 73 9.75 -13.93 8.14
CA PHE A 73 9.17 -14.26 6.85
C PHE A 73 9.60 -15.67 6.49
N HIS A 74 8.61 -16.56 6.39
CA HIS A 74 8.87 -17.91 5.96
C HIS A 74 8.70 -18.00 4.45
N VAL A 75 9.77 -18.36 3.74
CA VAL A 75 9.67 -18.86 2.37
C VAL A 75 9.40 -20.35 2.52
N PRO A 76 8.36 -20.90 1.87
CA PRO A 76 8.01 -22.29 2.03
C PRO A 76 9.21 -23.13 1.66
N SER A 77 9.59 -23.97 2.61
CA SER A 77 10.41 -25.13 2.33
C SER A 77 9.57 -26.11 1.50
N TYR A 78 10.23 -26.92 0.68
CA TYR A 78 9.60 -28.14 0.15
C TYR A 78 9.31 -29.16 1.27
N ASP A 79 9.79 -28.88 2.49
CA ASP A 79 9.50 -29.64 3.71
C ASP A 79 8.06 -29.38 4.19
N THR A 80 7.20 -30.38 3.98
CA THR A 80 5.78 -30.37 4.34
C THR A 80 5.52 -30.52 5.84
N THR A 81 6.57 -30.70 6.66
CA THR A 81 6.45 -30.78 8.13
C THR A 81 6.37 -29.42 8.81
N ILE A 82 6.75 -28.34 8.11
CA ILE A 82 6.63 -26.97 8.61
C ILE A 82 5.21 -26.46 8.31
N LEU A 83 4.40 -26.35 9.36
CA LEU A 83 3.10 -25.71 9.28
C LEU A 83 3.24 -24.21 9.57
N PRO A 84 2.73 -23.32 8.70
CA PRO A 84 2.13 -23.62 7.41
C PRO A 84 3.12 -23.79 6.23
N PRO A 85 2.82 -24.65 5.23
CA PRO A 85 3.70 -24.96 4.08
C PRO A 85 3.68 -23.88 2.98
N TYR A 86 3.37 -22.63 3.34
CA TYR A 86 3.19 -21.53 2.40
C TYR A 86 4.03 -20.31 2.80
N SER A 87 4.16 -19.34 1.89
CA SER A 87 4.81 -18.08 2.24
C SER A 87 3.91 -17.29 3.18
N TYR A 88 4.41 -16.99 4.37
CA TYR A 88 3.69 -16.18 5.34
C TYR A 88 4.60 -15.16 6.03
N LEU A 89 3.95 -14.12 6.55
CA LEU A 89 4.54 -13.07 7.34
C LEU A 89 4.01 -13.16 8.77
N ASN A 90 4.93 -13.32 9.71
CA ASN A 90 4.66 -13.11 11.12
C ASN A 90 5.18 -11.74 11.55
N VAL A 91 4.38 -11.00 12.32
CA VAL A 91 4.77 -9.74 12.96
C VAL A 91 4.41 -9.84 14.43
N ASN A 92 5.38 -9.60 15.31
CA ASN A 92 5.23 -9.65 16.76
C ASN A 92 4.55 -10.95 17.23
N GLY A 93 4.93 -12.08 16.62
CA GLY A 93 4.39 -13.42 16.95
C GLY A 93 3.03 -13.76 16.33
N ARG A 94 2.44 -12.89 15.49
CA ARG A 94 1.12 -13.11 14.87
C ARG A 94 1.22 -13.32 13.36
N LEU A 95 0.44 -14.25 12.82
CA LEU A 95 0.30 -14.49 11.38
C LEU A 95 -0.53 -13.37 10.74
N VAL A 96 0.14 -12.41 10.08
CA VAL A 96 -0.53 -11.20 9.56
C VAL A 96 -0.55 -11.12 8.04
N GLY A 97 0.25 -11.94 7.35
CA GLY A 97 0.30 -11.94 5.90
C GLY A 97 0.49 -13.31 5.29
N VAL A 98 -0.16 -13.55 4.15
CA VAL A 98 -0.15 -14.84 3.46
C VAL A 98 -0.02 -14.67 1.94
N ASP A 99 0.60 -15.66 1.28
CA ASP A 99 0.63 -15.78 -0.18
C ASP A 99 -0.47 -16.74 -0.66
N PRO A 100 -1.60 -16.21 -1.19
CA PRO A 100 -2.73 -17.05 -1.57
C PRO A 100 -2.44 -17.94 -2.79
N VAL A 101 -1.33 -17.73 -3.51
CA VAL A 101 -0.94 -18.63 -4.61
C VAL A 101 -0.48 -19.99 -4.08
N LYS A 102 -0.02 -20.05 -2.83
CA LYS A 102 0.51 -21.28 -2.21
C LYS A 102 -0.43 -21.90 -1.20
N VAL A 103 -1.44 -21.15 -0.75
CA VAL A 103 -2.48 -21.62 0.16
C VAL A 103 -3.81 -21.02 -0.22
N ARG A 104 -4.83 -21.86 -0.29
CA ARG A 104 -6.20 -21.38 -0.47
C ARG A 104 -6.64 -20.68 0.80
N ILE A 105 -7.22 -19.48 0.68
CA ILE A 105 -7.63 -18.68 1.84
C ILE A 105 -8.55 -19.46 2.78
N GLU A 106 -9.40 -20.32 2.24
CA GLU A 106 -10.31 -21.21 2.95
C GLU A 106 -9.61 -22.11 3.97
N ASP A 107 -8.39 -22.55 3.65
CA ASP A 107 -7.63 -23.53 4.44
C ASP A 107 -6.76 -22.85 5.52
N ILE A 108 -6.70 -21.51 5.55
CA ILE A 108 -5.90 -20.78 6.53
C ILE A 108 -6.54 -20.88 7.92
N PRO A 109 -5.83 -21.39 8.94
CA PRO A 109 -6.24 -21.24 10.33
C PRO A 109 -6.00 -19.79 10.77
N TYR A 110 -6.92 -19.20 11.54
CA TYR A 110 -6.85 -17.81 12.05
C TYR A 110 -7.00 -16.73 10.96
N LYS A 111 -8.06 -16.81 10.14
CA LYS A 111 -8.36 -15.82 9.07
C LYS A 111 -8.52 -14.39 9.60
N GLU A 112 -8.96 -14.26 10.85
CA GLU A 112 -9.11 -13.02 11.60
C GLU A 112 -7.77 -12.34 11.91
N GLU A 113 -6.65 -13.05 11.85
CA GLU A 113 -5.32 -12.47 12.12
C GLU A 113 -4.69 -11.86 10.84
N VAL A 114 -5.17 -12.26 9.66
CA VAL A 114 -4.59 -11.85 8.38
C VAL A 114 -4.99 -10.42 8.01
N LEU A 115 -4.00 -9.54 7.87
CA LEU A 115 -4.17 -8.12 7.57
C LEU A 115 -3.75 -7.75 6.15
N THR A 116 -2.89 -8.55 5.51
CA THR A 116 -2.39 -8.28 4.15
C THR A 116 -2.22 -9.56 3.33
N LEU A 117 -2.40 -9.45 2.02
CA LEU A 117 -2.05 -10.51 1.07
C LEU A 117 -0.80 -10.15 0.28
N MET A 118 -0.03 -11.17 -0.15
CA MET A 118 1.10 -10.96 -1.07
C MET A 118 0.63 -10.79 -2.53
N LYS A 119 -0.48 -11.44 -2.88
CA LYS A 119 -1.09 -11.43 -4.21
C LYS A 119 -2.62 -11.35 -4.12
N TYR A 120 -3.25 -10.91 -5.20
CA TYR A 120 -4.71 -10.83 -5.27
C TYR A 120 -5.30 -12.24 -5.21
N ASP A 121 -6.42 -12.37 -4.51
CA ASP A 121 -7.24 -13.58 -4.48
C ASP A 121 -8.71 -13.17 -4.39
N THR A 122 -9.61 -13.85 -5.10
CA THR A 122 -11.05 -13.52 -5.14
C THR A 122 -11.76 -13.82 -3.82
N ASN A 123 -11.21 -14.72 -3.01
CA ASN A 123 -11.77 -15.17 -1.74
C ASN A 123 -11.28 -14.31 -0.56
N TYR A 124 -10.69 -13.14 -0.84
CA TYR A 124 -10.25 -12.16 0.17
C TYR A 124 -11.36 -11.77 1.16
N LYS A 125 -12.63 -11.91 0.78
CA LYS A 125 -13.80 -11.64 1.64
C LYS A 125 -13.91 -12.60 2.83
N LEU A 126 -13.23 -13.75 2.79
CA LEU A 126 -13.13 -14.69 3.91
C LEU A 126 -12.17 -14.20 4.99
N LEU A 127 -11.41 -13.13 4.75
CA LEU A 127 -10.48 -12.52 5.70
C LEU A 127 -11.11 -11.27 6.31
N PRO A 128 -11.78 -11.36 7.47
CA PRO A 128 -12.62 -10.29 8.00
C PRO A 128 -11.82 -9.03 8.39
N ASN A 129 -10.55 -9.20 8.76
CA ASN A 129 -9.67 -8.12 9.17
C ASN A 129 -8.66 -7.71 8.08
N LEU A 130 -8.88 -8.12 6.83
CA LEU A 130 -8.01 -7.72 5.74
C LEU A 130 -8.04 -6.20 5.56
N VAL A 131 -6.87 -5.59 5.59
CA VAL A 131 -6.72 -4.14 5.41
C VAL A 131 -6.01 -3.82 4.10
N MET A 132 -5.02 -4.61 3.68
CA MET A 132 -4.22 -4.34 2.50
C MET A 132 -4.37 -5.41 1.43
N LEU A 133 -4.84 -4.99 0.24
CA LEU A 133 -5.08 -5.87 -0.91
C LEU A 133 -4.21 -5.45 -2.12
N PRO A 134 -3.32 -6.32 -2.60
CA PRO A 134 -2.66 -6.14 -3.89
C PRO A 134 -3.64 -6.32 -5.06
N VAL A 135 -3.55 -5.47 -6.08
CA VAL A 135 -4.34 -5.56 -7.31
C VAL A 135 -3.45 -5.25 -8.51
N GLY A 136 -3.45 -6.15 -9.49
CA GLY A 136 -2.78 -5.95 -10.78
C GLY A 136 -3.70 -5.26 -11.79
N ILE A 137 -3.18 -4.29 -12.54
CA ILE A 137 -3.92 -3.58 -13.59
C ILE A 137 -3.07 -3.55 -14.86
N SER A 138 -3.55 -4.23 -15.90
CA SER A 138 -2.93 -4.24 -17.22
C SER A 138 -3.75 -3.53 -18.31
N SER A 139 -4.98 -3.11 -18.00
CA SER A 139 -5.88 -2.45 -18.95
C SER A 139 -6.87 -1.52 -18.25
N ILE A 140 -7.60 -0.72 -19.04
CA ILE A 140 -8.74 0.08 -18.55
C ILE A 140 -9.81 -0.80 -17.89
N ASP A 141 -10.07 -1.99 -18.43
CA ASP A 141 -11.08 -2.90 -17.87
C ASP A 141 -10.67 -3.38 -16.48
N GLY A 142 -9.36 -3.52 -16.23
CA GLY A 142 -8.78 -3.77 -14.91
C GLY A 142 -9.22 -2.77 -13.83
N ILE A 143 -9.54 -1.53 -14.22
CA ILE A 143 -9.96 -0.46 -13.31
C ILE A 143 -11.41 -0.67 -12.85
N SER A 144 -12.27 -1.26 -13.69
CA SER A 144 -13.67 -1.52 -13.33
C SER A 144 -13.76 -2.43 -12.09
N TYR A 145 -12.84 -3.38 -11.95
CA TYR A 145 -12.76 -4.23 -10.75
C TYR A 145 -12.48 -3.44 -9.48
N LEU A 146 -11.68 -2.37 -9.54
CA LEU A 146 -11.44 -1.51 -8.38
C LEU A 146 -12.71 -0.84 -7.87
N ASP A 147 -13.69 -0.57 -8.75
CA ASP A 147 -14.97 0.02 -8.34
C ASP A 147 -15.80 -0.93 -7.45
N SER A 148 -15.60 -2.24 -7.61
CA SER A 148 -16.27 -3.26 -6.80
C SER A 148 -15.63 -3.49 -5.43
N LEU A 149 -14.39 -3.01 -5.22
CA LEU A 149 -13.66 -3.24 -3.99
C LEU A 149 -14.17 -2.33 -2.85
N PRO A 150 -14.32 -2.86 -1.62
CA PRO A 150 -14.67 -2.05 -0.46
C PRO A 150 -13.68 -0.90 -0.23
N ARG A 151 -14.19 0.32 0.02
CA ARG A 151 -13.36 1.52 0.17
C ARG A 151 -12.53 1.55 1.45
N ASN A 152 -12.85 0.72 2.43
CA ASN A 152 -12.07 0.54 3.65
C ASN A 152 -10.74 -0.21 3.38
N LEU A 153 -10.66 -1.02 2.34
CA LEU A 153 -9.41 -1.66 1.94
C LEU A 153 -8.40 -0.64 1.43
N ARG A 154 -7.16 -0.75 1.89
CA ARG A 154 -5.98 -0.12 1.30
C ARG A 154 -5.52 -0.96 0.12
N LEU A 155 -5.10 -0.29 -0.94
CA LEU A 155 -4.70 -0.96 -2.17
C LEU A 155 -3.21 -0.79 -2.44
N TYR A 156 -2.56 -1.91 -2.77
CA TYR A 156 -1.31 -1.92 -3.52
C TYR A 156 -1.66 -2.16 -4.98
N VAL A 157 -1.65 -1.08 -5.76
CA VAL A 157 -1.93 -1.17 -7.20
C VAL A 157 -0.63 -1.35 -7.94
N TYR A 158 -0.54 -2.44 -8.70
CA TYR A 158 0.57 -2.70 -9.61
C TYR A 158 0.10 -2.57 -11.05
N ILE A 159 0.56 -1.52 -11.72
CA ILE A 159 0.34 -1.28 -13.14
C ILE A 159 1.44 -1.99 -13.92
N TYR A 160 1.06 -2.92 -14.79
CA TYR A 160 1.98 -3.69 -15.62
C TYR A 160 1.52 -3.74 -17.06
N SER A 161 2.46 -3.99 -17.98
CA SER A 161 2.11 -4.19 -19.39
C SER A 161 1.69 -5.64 -19.63
N SER A 162 0.64 -5.85 -20.41
CA SER A 162 0.34 -7.17 -20.96
C SER A 162 1.40 -7.49 -22.02
N LEU A 163 2.32 -8.41 -21.69
CA LEU A 163 3.47 -8.82 -22.50
C LEU A 163 3.14 -9.35 -23.92
N ALA A 164 1.86 -9.38 -24.31
CA ALA A 164 1.43 -9.93 -25.60
C ALA A 164 1.84 -9.10 -26.82
N TYR A 165 2.15 -7.81 -26.66
CA TYR A 165 2.55 -6.96 -27.79
C TYR A 165 3.64 -5.99 -27.33
N GLY A 166 4.83 -6.09 -27.93
CA GLY A 166 6.10 -5.45 -27.55
C GLY A 166 6.14 -3.92 -27.52
N ASP A 167 5.00 -3.25 -27.50
CA ASP A 167 4.89 -1.82 -27.28
C ASP A 167 3.66 -1.57 -26.41
N VAL A 168 3.89 -1.08 -25.18
CA VAL A 168 3.08 -0.13 -24.38
C VAL A 168 3.49 -0.35 -22.91
N GLY A 169 4.49 0.41 -22.47
CA GLY A 169 4.59 0.77 -21.05
C GLY A 169 3.47 1.75 -20.69
N ILE A 170 3.08 1.79 -19.41
CA ILE A 170 1.93 2.53 -18.84
C ILE A 170 0.91 3.02 -19.88
N ILE A 171 -0.22 2.33 -20.01
CA ILE A 171 -1.39 2.85 -20.72
C ILE A 171 -1.72 4.25 -20.11
N PRO A 172 -1.36 5.39 -20.74
CA PRO A 172 -1.53 6.71 -20.13
C PRO A 172 -2.98 7.02 -19.77
N GLU A 173 -3.91 6.23 -20.30
CA GLU A 173 -5.34 6.25 -20.05
C GLU A 173 -5.73 5.64 -18.69
N VAL A 174 -4.90 4.79 -18.07
CA VAL A 174 -5.18 4.17 -16.77
C VAL A 174 -5.02 5.17 -15.62
N LEU A 175 -3.90 5.90 -15.59
CA LEU A 175 -3.57 6.82 -14.50
C LEU A 175 -4.62 7.92 -14.24
N PRO A 176 -5.19 8.61 -15.25
CA PRO A 176 -6.26 9.58 -15.04
C PRO A 176 -7.45 9.01 -14.27
N ARG A 177 -7.79 7.74 -14.53
CA ARG A 177 -8.92 7.06 -13.89
C ARG A 177 -8.57 6.60 -12.47
N LEU A 178 -7.32 6.28 -12.20
CA LEU A 178 -6.87 5.89 -10.85
C LEU A 178 -6.91 7.05 -9.84
N VAL A 179 -6.89 8.30 -10.29
CA VAL A 179 -6.94 9.51 -9.44
C VAL A 179 -8.11 9.51 -8.44
N ARG A 180 -9.25 8.90 -8.80
CA ARG A 180 -10.45 8.89 -7.94
C ARG A 180 -10.32 7.95 -6.73
N PHE A 181 -9.40 6.98 -6.77
CA PHE A 181 -9.27 5.97 -5.72
C PHE A 181 -8.36 6.47 -4.60
N ARG A 182 -8.98 7.03 -3.56
CA ARG A 182 -8.27 7.58 -2.39
C ARG A 182 -7.69 6.52 -1.45
N ASN A 183 -8.05 5.26 -1.65
CA ASN A 183 -7.60 4.13 -0.84
C ASN A 183 -6.37 3.42 -1.41
N ILE A 184 -5.87 3.80 -2.59
CA ILE A 184 -4.54 3.38 -3.06
C ILE A 184 -3.49 3.96 -2.12
N ARG A 185 -2.60 3.11 -1.57
CA ARG A 185 -1.48 3.50 -0.70
C ARG A 185 -0.14 3.30 -1.38
N VAL A 186 -0.01 2.18 -2.08
CA VAL A 186 1.20 1.84 -2.82
C VAL A 186 0.85 1.75 -4.28
N LEU A 187 1.64 2.42 -5.11
CA LEU A 187 1.51 2.37 -6.56
C LEU A 187 2.83 1.86 -7.15
N LYS A 188 2.84 0.64 -7.68
CA LYS A 188 3.95 0.14 -8.50
C LYS A 188 3.60 0.35 -9.97
N ILE A 189 4.57 0.86 -10.70
CA ILE A 189 4.44 1.22 -12.11
C ILE A 189 5.59 0.54 -12.85
N GLU A 190 5.26 -0.42 -13.70
CA GLU A 190 6.23 -1.00 -14.63
C GLU A 190 6.38 -0.11 -15.86
N LEU A 191 7.61 0.26 -16.14
CA LEU A 191 8.00 1.07 -17.28
C LEU A 191 8.73 0.16 -18.27
N MET A 192 8.20 0.00 -19.48
CA MET A 192 8.82 -0.77 -20.56
C MET A 192 9.13 0.10 -21.78
N GLY A 193 10.18 -0.24 -22.53
CA GLY A 193 10.43 0.29 -23.88
C GLY A 193 10.60 1.81 -23.97
N LYS A 194 10.01 2.45 -24.99
CA LYS A 194 10.10 3.90 -25.28
C LYS A 194 9.45 4.83 -24.24
N SER A 195 8.91 4.29 -23.14
CA SER A 195 8.31 5.05 -22.03
C SER A 195 9.29 5.99 -21.30
N PHE A 196 10.59 5.91 -21.64
CA PHE A 196 11.67 6.71 -21.07
C PHE A 196 12.04 7.95 -21.89
N GLU A 197 11.69 8.02 -23.17
CA GLU A 197 12.28 8.99 -24.11
C GLU A 197 11.44 10.25 -24.34
N GLY A 198 10.21 10.29 -23.85
CA GLY A 198 9.33 11.46 -23.96
C GLY A 198 9.36 12.39 -22.74
N ASP A 199 8.78 13.58 -22.92
CA ASP A 199 8.11 14.29 -21.84
C ASP A 199 7.22 13.26 -21.11
N LEU A 200 7.11 13.30 -19.79
CA LEU A 200 6.32 12.33 -19.03
C LEU A 200 4.92 12.89 -18.68
N PRO A 201 4.02 13.29 -19.63
CA PRO A 201 2.75 13.92 -19.31
C PRO A 201 1.90 13.11 -18.34
N TRP A 202 2.02 11.79 -18.38
CA TRP A 202 1.27 10.89 -17.51
C TRP A 202 1.58 11.12 -16.01
N THR A 203 2.77 11.62 -15.67
CA THR A 203 3.15 11.93 -14.28
C THR A 203 2.29 13.03 -13.67
N ARG A 204 1.68 13.91 -14.48
CA ARG A 204 0.74 14.94 -13.99
C ARG A 204 -0.46 14.34 -13.25
N TRP A 205 -0.85 13.11 -13.62
CA TRP A 205 -1.95 12.40 -12.99
C TRP A 205 -1.53 11.85 -11.63
N LEU A 206 -0.27 11.43 -11.47
CA LEU A 206 0.26 11.00 -10.17
C LEU A 206 0.06 12.10 -9.13
N CYS A 207 0.38 13.35 -9.45
CA CYS A 207 0.19 14.49 -8.54
C CYS A 207 -1.25 14.67 -8.03
N ARG A 208 -2.24 14.11 -8.74
CA ARG A 208 -3.65 14.17 -8.33
C ARG A 208 -4.06 13.02 -7.41
N MET A 209 -3.23 11.99 -7.25
CA MET A 209 -3.50 10.79 -6.45
C MET A 209 -3.25 11.03 -4.95
N ARG A 210 -4.22 11.65 -4.27
CA ARG A 210 -4.10 12.05 -2.84
C ARG A 210 -3.93 10.90 -1.84
N GLY A 211 -4.25 9.67 -2.26
CA GLY A 211 -4.15 8.47 -1.42
C GLY A 211 -2.74 7.88 -1.35
N VAL A 212 -1.91 8.12 -2.37
CA VAL A 212 -0.63 7.43 -2.53
C VAL A 212 0.38 7.89 -1.49
N ARG A 213 1.14 6.93 -0.95
CA ARG A 213 2.18 7.09 0.08
C ARG A 213 3.51 6.55 -0.38
N ARG A 214 3.50 5.49 -1.19
CA ARG A 214 4.69 4.90 -1.79
C ARG A 214 4.52 4.74 -3.29
N VAL A 215 5.53 5.15 -4.06
CA VAL A 215 5.60 4.89 -5.49
C VAL A 215 6.81 4.00 -5.78
N ILE A 216 6.61 2.96 -6.58
CA ILE A 216 7.67 2.04 -6.98
C ILE A 216 7.72 2.06 -8.51
N PHE A 217 8.84 2.48 -9.07
CA PHE A 217 9.08 2.34 -10.49
C PHE A 217 9.85 1.05 -10.73
N TRP A 218 9.29 0.17 -11.56
CA TRP A 218 9.99 -1.03 -12.03
C TRP A 218 10.48 -0.76 -13.45
N ILE A 219 11.78 -0.65 -13.62
CA ILE A 219 12.42 -0.14 -14.85
C ILE A 219 13.46 -1.14 -15.38
N PRO A 220 13.77 -1.14 -16.69
CA PRO A 220 14.84 -1.95 -17.25
C PRO A 220 16.16 -1.66 -16.57
N ASP A 221 16.97 -2.70 -16.41
CA ASP A 221 18.36 -2.53 -16.03
C ASP A 221 19.11 -1.73 -17.10
N GLY A 222 20.06 -0.90 -16.66
CA GLY A 222 20.74 0.06 -17.52
C GLY A 222 19.96 1.35 -17.83
N THR A 223 18.80 1.59 -17.19
CA THR A 223 18.12 2.89 -17.28
C THR A 223 19.04 4.01 -16.78
N PRO A 224 19.24 5.12 -17.53
CA PRO A 224 20.13 6.21 -17.11
C PRO A 224 19.72 6.86 -15.78
N GLU A 225 20.70 7.25 -14.97
CA GLU A 225 20.46 7.89 -13.66
C GLU A 225 19.64 9.18 -13.76
N GLU A 226 19.82 9.96 -14.83
CA GLU A 226 19.03 11.17 -15.10
C GLU A 226 17.53 10.86 -15.19
N VAL A 227 17.18 9.74 -15.81
CA VAL A 227 15.80 9.29 -15.94
C VAL A 227 15.23 8.87 -14.59
N GLU A 228 16.01 8.15 -13.78
CA GLU A 228 15.63 7.81 -12.41
C GLU A 228 15.40 9.05 -11.54
N ALA A 229 16.31 10.03 -11.63
CA ALA A 229 16.20 11.31 -10.92
C ALA A 229 14.95 12.09 -11.36
N ARG A 230 14.65 12.10 -12.66
CA ARG A 230 13.46 12.73 -13.23
C ARG A 230 12.18 12.07 -12.73
N LEU A 231 12.11 10.74 -12.68
CA LEU A 231 10.97 10.00 -12.11
C LEU A 231 10.74 10.35 -10.64
N LYS A 232 11.81 10.33 -9.83
CA LYS A 232 11.76 10.71 -8.40
C LYS A 232 11.29 12.16 -8.23
N SER A 233 11.78 13.08 -9.04
CA SER A 233 11.39 14.50 -8.99
C SER A 233 9.90 14.69 -9.29
N ARG A 234 9.37 14.01 -10.32
CA ARG A 234 7.98 14.16 -10.77
C ARG A 234 6.95 13.69 -9.76
N VAL A 235 7.30 12.77 -8.86
CA VAL A 235 6.36 12.31 -7.81
C VAL A 235 6.38 13.17 -6.56
N ARG A 236 7.34 14.09 -6.38
CA ARG A 236 7.41 14.97 -5.19
C ARG A 236 6.17 15.85 -4.99
N CYS A 237 5.37 16.05 -6.04
CA CYS A 237 4.09 16.74 -5.98
C CYS A 237 3.00 15.97 -5.19
N LEU A 238 3.19 14.68 -4.91
CA LEU A 238 2.25 13.87 -4.15
C LEU A 238 2.20 14.34 -2.70
N PRO A 239 1.06 14.84 -2.21
CA PRO A 239 0.98 15.60 -0.95
C PRO A 239 1.25 14.77 0.31
N ARG A 240 1.23 13.44 0.20
CA ARG A 240 1.44 12.52 1.31
C ARG A 240 2.49 11.45 0.96
N LEU A 241 3.34 11.71 -0.02
CA LEU A 241 4.40 10.80 -0.39
C LEU A 241 5.36 10.61 0.78
N ARG A 242 5.66 9.36 1.10
CA ARG A 242 6.60 8.93 2.14
C ARG A 242 7.82 8.24 1.55
N ALA A 243 7.67 7.50 0.47
CA ALA A 243 8.77 6.75 -0.14
C ALA A 243 8.66 6.66 -1.67
N VAL A 244 9.82 6.68 -2.33
CA VAL A 244 9.97 6.39 -3.76
C VAL A 244 11.03 5.33 -3.92
N GLU A 245 10.70 4.24 -4.60
CA GLU A 245 11.63 3.17 -4.89
C GLU A 245 11.84 3.03 -6.40
N ILE A 246 13.08 2.73 -6.78
CA ILE A 246 13.43 2.29 -8.12
C ILE A 246 13.87 0.84 -8.01
N SER A 247 13.20 -0.06 -8.71
CA SER A 247 13.56 -1.46 -8.85
C SER A 247 13.95 -1.73 -10.29
N ARG A 248 15.05 -2.45 -10.52
CA ARG A 248 15.51 -2.80 -11.86
C ARG A 248 15.09 -4.22 -12.24
N TYR A 249 14.89 -4.49 -13.53
CA TYR A 249 14.70 -5.85 -14.07
C TYR A 249 15.56 -6.07 -15.31
N LEU A 250 16.05 -7.30 -15.45
CA LEU A 250 16.84 -7.70 -16.61
C LEU A 250 15.91 -7.95 -17.80
N ILE A 251 16.19 -7.30 -18.93
CA ILE A 251 15.60 -7.67 -20.23
C ILE A 251 16.51 -8.73 -20.83
N VAL A 252 16.11 -10.01 -20.74
CA VAL A 252 16.79 -11.08 -21.48
C VAL A 252 16.37 -10.95 -22.94
N LYS A 253 17.23 -10.37 -23.79
CA LYS A 253 17.04 -10.42 -25.24
C LYS A 253 17.30 -11.86 -25.70
N THR A 254 16.25 -12.58 -26.04
CA THR A 254 16.40 -13.81 -26.85
C THR A 254 16.72 -13.35 -28.28
N GLY A 255 17.94 -13.62 -28.74
CA GLY A 255 18.39 -13.34 -30.10
C GLY A 255 17.73 -14.23 -31.15
#